data_AF-A0A925K230-F1
#
_entry.id   AF-A0A925K230-F1
#
_cell.length_a   1.000
_cell.length_b   1.000
_cell.length_c   1.000
_cell.angle_alpha   90.00
_cell.angle_beta   90.00
_cell.angle_gamma   90.00
#
_symmetry.space_group_name_H-M   'P 1'
#
loop_
_entity.id
_entity.type
_entity.pdbx_description
1 polymer ?
#
loop_
_entity_poly.entity_id
_entity_poly.type
_entity_poly.pdbx_seq_one_letter_code
_entity_poly.pdbx_strand_id
1 'polypeptide(L)'
;MYTIVPTLFDATLSDIGFPPHTVPAQLADQLFTFFEQHPLFDWKNSNNGCEGRADAVCLMLEEWDIPCYKAWVFSGAYLKNHVGLLTKNWKYHVAPVLPVLSNGQVIYYVLDPATANTLQPIDEWAAAITHLPHSYHFMRQAHWYIFPHKNIATAKWNMRNRQNRKWMIQSLAGINGLTPAGKARLVFNKPLLKKTLLLFEEAKKQNPLPALRAMQSR
;
A
#
# COMPACT_ATOMS: atom_id res chain seq x y z
N MET A 1 -1.97 -20.82 28.89
CA MET A 1 -0.91 -20.13 28.10
C MET A 1 -1.59 -18.95 27.41
N TYR A 2 -1.13 -17.72 27.60
CA TYR A 2 -1.73 -16.54 26.96
C TYR A 2 -1.07 -16.32 25.60
N THR A 3 -1.88 -16.23 24.53
CA THR A 3 -1.39 -15.88 23.19
C THR A 3 -1.35 -14.36 23.08
N ILE A 4 -0.15 -13.79 22.95
CA ILE A 4 0.01 -12.35 22.68
C ILE A 4 -0.25 -12.13 21.18
N VAL A 5 -1.31 -11.39 20.85
CA VAL A 5 -1.61 -10.99 19.47
C VAL A 5 -0.91 -9.66 19.20
N PRO A 6 0.07 -9.57 18.29
CA PRO A 6 0.79 -8.33 18.04
C PRO A 6 -0.13 -7.22 17.52
N THR A 7 -1.01 -7.55 16.59
CA THR A 7 -1.84 -6.59 15.87
C THR A 7 -3.29 -7.06 15.80
N LEU A 8 -4.21 -6.21 16.23
CA LEU A 8 -5.64 -6.51 16.28
C LEU A 8 -6.34 -6.03 15.00
N PHE A 9 -7.17 -6.87 14.39
CA PHE A 9 -8.02 -6.44 13.28
C PHE A 9 -9.13 -5.50 13.76
N ASP A 10 -9.31 -4.34 13.12
CA ASP A 10 -10.37 -3.39 13.44
C ASP A 10 -11.47 -3.41 12.37
N ALA A 11 -12.48 -4.26 12.58
CA ALA A 11 -13.61 -4.41 11.66
C ALA A 11 -14.43 -3.12 11.47
N THR A 12 -14.44 -2.21 12.45
CA THR A 12 -15.20 -0.95 12.36
C THR A 12 -14.55 0.07 11.41
N LEU A 13 -13.24 -0.06 11.21
CA LEU A 13 -12.47 0.75 10.27
C LEU A 13 -12.28 0.06 8.93
N SER A 14 -12.53 -1.25 8.84
CA SER A 14 -12.43 -1.97 7.59
C SER A 14 -13.62 -1.69 6.68
N ASP A 15 -13.37 -1.53 5.39
CA ASP A 15 -14.43 -1.78 4.42
C ASP A 15 -14.74 -3.30 4.46
N ILE A 16 -16.02 -3.67 4.43
CA ILE A 16 -16.50 -5.06 4.48
C ILE A 16 -17.35 -5.34 3.23
N GLY A 17 -17.44 -6.62 2.84
CA GLY A 17 -18.27 -7.02 1.68
C GLY A 17 -17.62 -6.75 0.33
N PHE A 18 -16.32 -7.03 0.23
CA PHE A 18 -15.59 -6.88 -1.03
C PHE A 18 -16.13 -7.81 -2.13
N PRO A 19 -16.16 -7.37 -3.40
CA PRO A 19 -16.66 -8.16 -4.51
C PRO A 19 -15.88 -9.48 -4.67
N PRO A 20 -16.49 -10.50 -5.31
CA PRO A 20 -15.95 -11.86 -5.41
C PRO A 20 -14.73 -11.99 -6.35
N HIS A 21 -14.26 -10.89 -6.95
CA HIS A 21 -13.13 -10.94 -7.86
C HIS A 21 -11.86 -11.24 -7.09
N THR A 22 -11.17 -12.30 -7.52
CA THR A 22 -9.91 -12.76 -6.94
C THR A 22 -8.84 -12.86 -8.00
N VAL A 23 -7.60 -12.83 -7.55
CA VAL A 23 -6.40 -12.99 -8.35
C VAL A 23 -5.88 -14.42 -8.14
N PRO A 24 -5.50 -15.16 -9.19
CA PRO A 24 -4.80 -16.43 -9.03
C PRO A 24 -3.47 -16.24 -8.26
N ALA A 25 -3.11 -17.17 -7.38
CA ALA A 25 -1.91 -17.07 -6.55
C ALA A 25 -0.63 -16.81 -7.39
N GLN A 26 -0.46 -17.53 -8.50
CA GLN A 26 0.68 -17.35 -9.40
C GLN A 26 0.76 -15.92 -9.98
N LEU A 27 -0.38 -15.31 -10.32
CA LEU A 27 -0.43 -13.93 -10.80
C LEU A 27 -0.06 -12.96 -9.67
N ALA A 28 -0.50 -13.23 -8.43
CA ALA A 28 -0.12 -12.41 -7.30
C ALA A 28 1.40 -12.40 -7.07
N ASP A 29 2.07 -13.57 -7.13
CA ASP A 29 3.53 -13.67 -6.99
C ASP A 29 4.28 -12.92 -8.10
N GLN A 30 3.76 -12.99 -9.32
CA GLN A 30 4.31 -12.27 -10.48
C GLN A 30 4.13 -10.76 -10.33
N LEU A 31 3.00 -10.29 -9.82
CA LEU A 31 2.78 -8.88 -9.50
C LEU A 31 3.74 -8.41 -8.41
N PHE A 32 3.96 -9.22 -7.36
CA PHE A 32 4.94 -8.91 -6.32
C PHE A 32 6.34 -8.72 -6.91
N THR A 33 6.79 -9.69 -7.72
CA THR A 33 8.08 -9.66 -8.40
C THR A 33 8.21 -8.46 -9.33
N PHE A 34 7.16 -8.19 -10.12
CA PHE A 34 7.11 -7.03 -11.02
C PHE A 34 7.33 -5.74 -10.24
N PHE A 35 6.55 -5.51 -9.18
CA PHE A 35 6.66 -4.26 -8.42
C PHE A 35 7.98 -4.15 -7.66
N GLU A 36 8.47 -5.24 -7.07
CA GLU A 36 9.77 -5.29 -6.39
C GLU A 36 10.91 -4.85 -7.33
N GLN A 37 10.91 -5.35 -8.56
CA GLN A 37 11.96 -5.08 -9.54
C GLN A 37 11.78 -3.76 -10.30
N HIS A 38 10.60 -3.14 -10.23
CA HIS A 38 10.28 -1.98 -11.05
C HIS A 38 10.97 -0.70 -10.53
N PRO A 39 11.82 -0.02 -11.33
CA PRO A 39 12.71 1.06 -10.87
C PRO A 39 11.99 2.35 -10.46
N LEU A 40 10.69 2.48 -10.76
CA LEU A 40 9.88 3.61 -10.31
C LEU A 40 9.67 3.63 -8.80
N PHE A 41 9.79 2.49 -8.12
CA PHE A 41 9.51 2.35 -6.71
C PHE A 41 10.81 2.23 -5.91
N ASP A 42 11.08 3.23 -5.08
CA ASP A 42 12.17 3.16 -4.10
C ASP A 42 11.70 2.41 -2.84
N TRP A 43 11.71 1.08 -2.91
CA TRP A 43 11.33 0.21 -1.79
C TRP A 43 12.35 0.26 -0.64
N LYS A 44 13.60 0.64 -0.91
CA LYS A 44 14.64 0.82 0.11
C LYS A 44 14.32 1.98 1.06
N ASN A 45 13.62 3.00 0.57
CA ASN A 45 13.13 4.10 1.38
C ASN A 45 11.81 3.77 2.10
N SER A 46 11.85 2.79 2.99
CA SER A 46 10.68 2.35 3.75
C SER A 46 10.13 3.41 4.71
N ASN A 47 10.95 4.36 5.14
CA ASN A 47 10.58 5.36 6.17
C ASN A 47 9.70 6.50 5.64
N ASN A 48 9.47 6.56 4.33
CA ASN A 48 8.74 7.66 3.73
C ASN A 48 7.99 7.20 2.47
N GLY A 49 6.85 7.83 2.19
CA GLY A 49 6.12 7.66 0.92
C GLY A 49 5.37 6.35 0.75
N CYS A 50 5.09 5.60 1.82
CA CYS A 50 4.31 4.36 1.76
C CYS A 50 2.94 4.58 1.10
N GLU A 51 2.27 5.70 1.39
CA GLU A 51 0.98 6.09 0.82
C GLU A 51 1.07 6.32 -0.69
N GLY A 52 2.14 6.99 -1.13
CA GLY A 52 2.38 7.24 -2.54
C GLY A 52 2.73 5.99 -3.32
N ARG A 53 3.53 5.08 -2.75
CA ARG A 53 3.80 3.77 -3.37
C ARG A 53 2.53 2.93 -3.43
N ALA A 54 1.79 2.84 -2.33
CA ALA A 54 0.56 2.06 -2.27
C ALA A 54 -0.50 2.59 -3.25
N ASP A 55 -0.70 3.91 -3.33
CA ASP A 55 -1.65 4.50 -4.27
C ASP A 55 -1.23 4.34 -5.73
N ALA A 56 0.07 4.44 -6.02
CA ALA A 56 0.61 4.21 -7.36
C ALA A 56 0.39 2.77 -7.82
N VAL A 57 0.70 1.79 -6.97
CA VAL A 57 0.45 0.37 -7.27
C VAL A 57 -1.05 0.11 -7.47
N CYS A 58 -1.92 0.57 -6.56
CA CYS A 58 -3.36 0.40 -6.70
C CYS A 58 -3.91 1.01 -8.00
N LEU A 59 -3.43 2.19 -8.39
CA LEU A 59 -3.82 2.83 -9.66
C LEU A 59 -3.37 2.05 -10.89
N MET A 60 -2.22 1.38 -10.84
CA MET A 60 -1.76 0.51 -11.91
C MET A 60 -2.62 -0.76 -11.98
N LEU A 61 -2.90 -1.39 -10.83
CA LEU A 61 -3.76 -2.57 -10.74
C LEU A 61 -5.18 -2.30 -11.24
N GLU A 62 -5.79 -1.18 -10.85
CA GLU A 62 -7.12 -0.76 -11.32
C GLU A 62 -7.13 -0.54 -12.85
N GLU A 63 -6.10 0.08 -13.41
CA GLU A 63 -5.97 0.25 -14.88
C GLU A 63 -5.89 -1.11 -15.61
N TRP A 64 -5.34 -2.12 -14.94
CA TRP A 64 -5.20 -3.47 -15.47
C TRP A 64 -6.39 -4.37 -15.19
N ASP A 65 -7.47 -3.82 -14.62
CA ASP A 65 -8.67 -4.54 -14.21
C ASP A 65 -8.37 -5.66 -13.19
N ILE A 66 -7.40 -5.40 -12.29
CA ILE A 66 -7.01 -6.31 -11.21
C ILE A 66 -7.64 -5.79 -9.89
N PRO A 67 -8.43 -6.61 -9.18
CA PRO A 67 -9.04 -6.18 -7.93
C PRO A 67 -7.95 -5.92 -6.88
N CYS A 68 -8.02 -4.76 -6.22
CA CYS A 68 -7.07 -4.41 -5.17
C CYS A 68 -7.69 -3.56 -4.06
N TYR A 69 -7.03 -3.60 -2.90
CA TYR A 69 -7.38 -2.84 -1.70
C TYR A 69 -6.12 -2.24 -1.09
N LYS A 70 -6.27 -1.57 0.06
CA LYS A 70 -5.14 -1.12 0.87
C LYS A 70 -5.26 -1.67 2.27
N ALA A 71 -4.22 -2.36 2.73
CA ALA A 71 -4.06 -2.71 4.13
C ALA A 71 -3.37 -1.56 4.85
N TRP A 72 -3.87 -1.26 6.03
CA TRP A 72 -3.35 -0.24 6.91
C TRP A 72 -2.98 -0.86 8.24
N VAL A 73 -1.82 -0.48 8.77
CA VAL A 73 -1.42 -0.83 10.13
C VAL A 73 -1.12 0.45 10.87
N PHE A 74 -1.68 0.59 12.06
CA PHE A 74 -1.50 1.74 12.93
C PHE A 74 -0.91 1.31 14.25
N SER A 75 0.06 2.07 14.74
CA SER A 75 0.49 1.99 16.12
C SER A 75 -0.70 2.25 17.06
N GLY A 76 -0.80 1.48 18.14
CA GLY A 76 -1.79 1.70 19.18
C GLY A 76 -1.69 3.10 19.79
N ALA A 77 -0.47 3.62 19.94
CA ALA A 77 -0.20 4.97 20.42
C ALA A 77 -0.83 6.05 19.55
N TYR A 78 -0.75 5.91 18.22
CA TYR A 78 -1.34 6.90 17.32
C TYR A 78 -2.86 6.78 17.23
N LEU A 79 -3.39 5.56 17.05
CA LEU A 79 -4.81 5.38 16.75
C LEU A 79 -5.70 5.55 17.99
N LYS A 80 -5.31 4.94 19.12
CA LYS A 80 -6.16 4.84 20.33
C LYS A 80 -5.48 5.34 21.61
N ASN A 81 -4.31 5.97 21.54
CA ASN A 81 -3.49 6.37 22.70
C ASN A 81 -3.09 5.17 23.60
N HIS A 82 -2.80 4.01 23.00
CA HIS A 82 -2.36 2.79 23.70
C HIS A 82 -0.83 2.59 23.59
N VAL A 83 -0.28 1.50 24.17
CA VAL A 83 1.17 1.21 24.19
C VAL A 83 1.75 0.63 22.88
N GLY A 84 0.92 0.30 21.88
CA GLY A 84 1.38 -0.37 20.66
C GLY A 84 2.25 0.49 19.75
N LEU A 85 3.30 -0.11 19.18
CA LEU A 85 4.33 0.52 18.34
C LEU A 85 4.66 -0.34 17.11
N LEU A 86 5.14 0.30 16.03
CA LEU A 86 5.63 -0.36 14.80
C LEU A 86 7.17 -0.36 14.74
N THR A 87 7.77 -1.30 14.01
CA THR A 87 9.23 -1.61 14.00
C THR A 87 10.15 -0.45 13.67
N LYS A 88 9.71 0.56 12.91
CA LYS A 88 10.51 1.76 12.58
C LYS A 88 9.95 3.05 13.18
N ASN A 89 9.29 2.95 14.34
CA ASN A 89 8.61 4.05 15.01
C ASN A 89 7.56 4.75 14.12
N TRP A 90 7.00 4.00 13.17
CA TRP A 90 5.94 4.49 12.31
C TRP A 90 4.66 4.70 13.12
N LYS A 91 3.96 5.80 12.83
CA LYS A 91 2.61 6.01 13.34
C LYS A 91 1.62 5.06 12.65
N TYR A 92 1.84 4.86 11.36
CA TYR A 92 1.13 3.91 10.52
C TYR A 92 2.00 3.48 9.34
N HIS A 93 1.59 2.40 8.69
CA HIS A 93 2.11 1.95 7.40
C HIS A 93 0.94 1.49 6.52
N VAL A 94 1.11 1.59 5.21
CA VAL A 94 0.08 1.21 4.23
C VAL A 94 0.72 0.49 3.05
N ALA A 95 0.03 -0.53 2.56
CA ALA A 95 0.43 -1.29 1.38
C ALA A 95 -0.79 -1.74 0.56
N PRO A 96 -0.63 -1.94 -0.77
CA PRO A 96 -1.63 -2.58 -1.60
C PRO A 96 -1.91 -4.02 -1.17
N VAL A 97 -3.13 -4.47 -1.42
CA VAL A 97 -3.60 -5.82 -1.13
C VAL A 97 -4.25 -6.43 -2.36
N LEU A 98 -3.98 -7.72 -2.59
CA LEU A 98 -4.64 -8.56 -3.57
C LEU A 98 -5.54 -9.59 -2.87
N PRO A 99 -6.83 -9.71 -3.26
CA PRO A 99 -7.65 -10.85 -2.86
C PRO A 99 -7.24 -12.08 -3.68
N VAL A 100 -6.80 -13.16 -3.04
CA VAL A 100 -6.37 -14.40 -3.71
C VAL A 100 -7.24 -15.56 -3.25
N LEU A 101 -7.77 -16.35 -4.20
CA LEU A 101 -8.50 -17.57 -3.86
C LEU A 101 -7.50 -18.71 -3.57
N SER A 102 -7.50 -19.22 -2.35
CA SER A 102 -6.67 -20.34 -1.92
C SER A 102 -7.50 -21.31 -1.09
N ASN A 103 -7.51 -22.59 -1.48
CA ASN A 103 -8.27 -23.65 -0.80
C ASN A 103 -9.76 -23.32 -0.60
N GLY A 104 -10.39 -22.64 -1.57
CA GLY A 104 -11.80 -22.24 -1.50
C GLY A 104 -12.09 -21.03 -0.61
N GLN A 105 -11.07 -20.38 -0.05
CA GLN A 105 -11.20 -19.18 0.76
C GLN A 105 -10.45 -18.00 0.12
N VAL A 106 -10.98 -16.80 0.28
CA VAL A 106 -10.29 -15.58 -0.15
C VAL A 106 -9.31 -15.17 0.95
N ILE A 107 -8.02 -15.21 0.63
CA ILE A 107 -6.94 -14.73 1.48
C ILE A 107 -6.44 -13.42 0.90
N TYR A 108 -6.30 -12.40 1.75
CA TYR A 108 -5.83 -11.09 1.35
C TYR A 108 -4.32 -11.01 1.54
N TYR A 109 -3.58 -10.94 0.44
CA TYR A 109 -2.12 -10.85 0.43
C TYR A 109 -1.65 -9.42 0.21
N VAL A 110 -0.61 -9.02 0.94
CA VAL A 110 -0.01 -7.68 0.89
C VAL A 110 1.13 -7.64 -0.12
N LEU A 111 1.11 -6.64 -1.01
CA LEU A 111 2.20 -6.32 -1.94
C LEU A 111 3.11 -5.24 -1.33
N ASP A 112 4.08 -5.62 -0.50
CA ASP A 112 4.99 -4.66 0.12
C ASP A 112 6.48 -5.07 0.14
N PRO A 113 7.19 -4.86 -0.98
CA PRO A 113 8.63 -5.10 -1.06
C PRO A 113 9.48 -4.23 -0.12
N ALA A 114 8.92 -3.18 0.52
CA ALA A 114 9.66 -2.37 1.50
C ALA A 114 9.76 -3.03 2.88
N THR A 115 8.94 -4.05 3.17
CA THR A 115 8.90 -4.71 4.49
C THR A 115 8.99 -6.23 4.42
N ALA A 116 8.71 -6.84 3.28
CA ALA A 116 8.80 -8.28 3.06
C ALA A 116 9.49 -8.60 1.72
N ASN A 117 10.03 -9.81 1.60
CA ASN A 117 10.63 -10.32 0.35
C ASN A 117 9.66 -11.21 -0.45
N THR A 118 8.48 -11.49 0.10
CA THR A 118 7.44 -12.33 -0.51
C THR A 118 6.06 -11.78 -0.15
N LEU A 119 5.03 -12.23 -0.87
CA LEU A 119 3.65 -12.02 -0.45
C LEU A 119 3.40 -12.60 0.94
N GLN A 120 2.62 -11.89 1.74
CA GLN A 120 2.20 -12.31 3.07
C GLN A 120 0.71 -12.02 3.26
N PRO A 121 -0.06 -12.89 3.93
CA PRO A 121 -1.38 -12.55 4.44
C PRO A 121 -1.36 -11.26 5.27
N ILE A 122 -2.43 -10.46 5.24
CA ILE A 122 -2.49 -9.16 5.94
C ILE A 122 -2.13 -9.29 7.43
N ASP A 123 -2.65 -10.29 8.11
CA ASP A 123 -2.42 -10.52 9.55
C ASP A 123 -0.95 -10.86 9.84
N GLU A 124 -0.33 -11.73 9.03
CA GLU A 124 1.10 -12.04 9.11
C GLU A 124 1.97 -10.81 8.85
N TRP A 125 1.69 -10.07 7.78
CA TRP A 125 2.40 -8.82 7.45
C TRP A 125 2.26 -7.78 8.56
N ALA A 126 1.04 -7.58 9.06
CA ALA A 126 0.76 -6.61 10.11
C ALA A 126 1.43 -6.98 11.44
N ALA A 127 1.54 -8.27 11.74
CA ALA A 127 2.31 -8.77 12.88
C ALA A 127 3.82 -8.52 12.68
N ALA A 128 4.35 -8.81 11.49
CA ALA A 128 5.78 -8.67 11.17
C ALA A 128 6.30 -7.23 11.29
N ILE A 129 5.47 -6.23 10.99
CA ILE A 129 5.83 -4.81 11.10
C ILE A 129 5.49 -4.18 12.46
N THR A 130 4.97 -4.97 13.41
CA THR A 130 4.60 -4.51 14.76
C THR A 130 5.71 -4.82 15.76
N HIS A 131 6.13 -3.80 16.51
CA HIS A 131 7.17 -3.91 17.52
C HIS A 131 6.60 -4.21 18.91
N LEU A 132 5.57 -3.47 19.33
CA LEU A 132 4.86 -3.68 20.59
C LEU A 132 3.41 -4.05 20.31
N PRO A 133 2.85 -5.06 21.03
CA PRO A 133 1.46 -5.46 20.89
C PRO A 133 0.46 -4.32 21.08
N HIS A 134 -0.80 -4.56 20.70
CA HIS A 134 -1.90 -3.59 20.76
C HIS A 134 -1.83 -2.52 19.66
N SER A 135 -1.21 -2.87 18.53
CA SER A 135 -1.37 -2.15 17.26
C SER A 135 -2.65 -2.63 16.56
N TYR A 136 -3.10 -1.90 15.54
CA TYR A 136 -4.35 -2.19 14.83
C TYR A 136 -4.09 -2.32 13.34
N HIS A 137 -4.79 -3.22 12.67
CA HIS A 137 -4.79 -3.28 11.21
C HIS A 137 -6.21 -3.36 10.66
N PHE A 138 -6.41 -2.86 9.45
CA PHE A 138 -7.69 -2.92 8.74
C PHE A 138 -7.47 -2.76 7.24
N MET A 139 -8.51 -3.01 6.45
CA MET A 139 -8.47 -2.91 4.99
C MET A 139 -9.46 -1.87 4.47
N ARG A 140 -9.06 -1.09 3.47
CA ARG A 140 -9.92 -0.10 2.81
C ARG A 140 -9.90 -0.29 1.31
N GLN A 141 -10.91 0.25 0.63
CA GLN A 141 -10.92 0.34 -0.82
C GLN A 141 -9.67 1.07 -1.36
N ALA A 142 -9.26 0.69 -2.57
CA ALA A 142 -8.05 1.20 -3.22
C ALA A 142 -8.00 2.72 -3.40
N HIS A 143 -9.14 3.43 -3.41
CA HIS A 143 -9.17 4.89 -3.56
C HIS A 143 -8.80 5.66 -2.26
N TRP A 144 -8.58 5.00 -1.13
CA TRP A 144 -8.19 5.65 0.14
C TRP A 144 -6.68 5.98 0.14
N TYR A 145 -6.29 7.24 0.32
CA TYR A 145 -4.91 7.72 0.19
C TYR A 145 -4.19 7.93 1.52
N ILE A 146 -4.78 8.69 2.46
CA ILE A 146 -4.13 9.08 3.72
C ILE A 146 -5.14 9.32 4.85
N PHE A 147 -4.68 9.11 6.08
CA PHE A 147 -5.41 9.40 7.33
C PHE A 147 -4.66 10.46 8.16
N PRO A 148 -4.84 11.76 7.87
CA PRO A 148 -4.05 12.82 8.50
C PRO A 148 -4.43 13.07 9.96
N HIS A 149 -5.60 12.58 10.39
CA HIS A 149 -6.13 12.77 11.74
C HIS A 149 -6.72 11.46 12.27
N LYS A 150 -6.82 11.36 13.60
CA LYS A 150 -7.45 10.22 14.29
C LYS A 150 -8.91 10.03 13.88
N ASN A 151 -9.63 11.12 13.56
CA ASN A 151 -11.00 11.04 13.07
C ASN A 151 -11.02 10.82 11.55
N ILE A 152 -10.85 9.56 11.20
CA ILE A 152 -10.82 9.06 9.83
C ILE A 152 -12.13 9.38 9.07
N ALA A 153 -13.26 9.47 9.79
CA ALA A 153 -14.59 9.61 9.19
C ALA A 153 -14.96 11.05 8.78
N THR A 154 -14.29 12.08 9.30
CA THR A 154 -14.76 13.48 9.18
C THR A 154 -14.18 14.27 8.01
N ALA A 155 -13.17 13.76 7.31
CA ALA A 155 -12.54 14.46 6.18
C ALA A 155 -12.63 13.62 4.90
N LYS A 156 -12.84 14.28 3.73
CA LYS A 156 -12.77 13.64 2.39
C LYS A 156 -11.36 13.60 1.80
N TRP A 157 -10.34 13.96 2.56
CA TRP A 157 -8.94 14.07 2.11
C TRP A 157 -8.31 12.71 1.80
N ASN A 158 -8.76 11.71 2.55
CA ASN A 158 -8.56 10.30 2.31
C ASN A 158 -9.01 9.85 0.92
N MET A 159 -10.03 10.46 0.30
CA MET A 159 -10.49 10.02 -1.01
C MET A 159 -9.57 10.55 -2.11
N ARG A 160 -9.09 9.66 -2.99
CA ARG A 160 -8.27 9.99 -4.15
C ARG A 160 -8.85 11.18 -4.92
N ASN A 161 -8.01 12.17 -5.17
CA ASN A 161 -8.34 13.39 -5.89
C ASN A 161 -7.07 13.95 -6.57
N ARG A 162 -7.18 15.11 -7.22
CA ARG A 162 -6.04 15.77 -7.89
C ARG A 162 -4.86 16.05 -6.96
N GLN A 163 -5.12 16.36 -5.70
CA GLN A 163 -4.08 16.63 -4.70
C GLN A 163 -3.35 15.35 -4.30
N ASN A 164 -4.08 14.25 -4.06
CA ASN A 164 -3.50 12.95 -3.74
C ASN A 164 -2.62 12.45 -4.89
N ARG A 165 -3.05 12.64 -6.14
CA ARG A 165 -2.22 12.33 -7.31
C ARG A 165 -0.91 13.12 -7.33
N LYS A 166 -0.92 14.41 -6.95
CA LYS A 166 0.31 15.20 -6.83
C LYS A 166 1.22 14.63 -5.74
N TRP A 167 0.68 14.30 -4.57
CA TRP A 167 1.47 13.72 -3.47
C TRP A 167 2.03 12.34 -3.80
N MET A 168 1.28 11.51 -4.53
CA MET A 168 1.74 10.23 -5.04
C MET A 168 2.98 10.42 -5.94
N ILE A 169 2.92 11.32 -6.93
CA ILE A 169 4.07 11.60 -7.81
C ILE A 169 5.27 12.17 -7.03
N GLN A 170 5.04 13.02 -6.03
CA GLN A 170 6.12 13.53 -5.17
C GLN A 170 6.79 12.40 -4.38
N SER A 171 5.99 11.46 -3.87
CA SER A 171 6.49 10.30 -3.13
C SER A 171 7.31 9.38 -4.01
N LEU A 172 6.83 9.07 -5.23
CA LEU A 172 7.59 8.29 -6.23
C LEU A 172 8.89 9.00 -6.67
N ALA A 173 8.92 10.33 -6.65
CA ALA A 173 10.12 11.11 -6.92
C ALA A 173 11.09 11.17 -5.71
N GLY A 174 10.78 10.50 -4.60
CA GLY A 174 11.58 10.53 -3.38
C GLY A 174 11.59 11.91 -2.69
N ILE A 175 10.51 12.69 -2.83
CA ILE A 175 10.37 14.03 -2.23
C ILE A 175 9.28 14.02 -1.14
N ASN A 176 9.68 14.22 0.11
CA ASN A 176 8.75 14.43 1.22
C ASN A 176 8.25 15.88 1.30
N GLY A 177 7.17 16.20 0.59
CA GLY A 177 6.58 17.54 0.56
C GLY A 177 6.07 18.10 1.90
N LEU A 178 6.05 17.29 2.98
CA LEU A 178 5.61 17.72 4.31
C LEU A 178 6.72 18.42 5.11
N THR A 179 7.99 18.19 4.76
CA THR A 179 9.15 18.79 5.44
C THR A 179 9.58 20.12 4.80
N PRO A 180 10.21 21.06 5.53
CA PRO A 180 10.76 22.28 4.93
C PRO A 180 11.74 21.99 3.77
N ALA A 181 12.65 21.03 3.96
CA ALA A 181 13.60 20.62 2.94
C ALA A 181 12.90 20.05 1.70
N GLY A 182 11.88 19.21 1.89
CA GLY A 182 11.10 18.68 0.76
C GLY A 182 10.27 19.74 0.05
N LYS A 183 9.68 20.71 0.76
CA LYS A 183 9.02 21.87 0.16
C LYS A 183 9.98 22.66 -0.73
N ALA A 184 11.19 22.93 -0.26
CA ALA A 184 12.23 23.55 -1.09
C ALA A 184 12.56 22.69 -2.32
N ARG A 185 12.77 21.37 -2.15
CA ARG A 185 13.00 20.45 -3.28
C ARG A 185 11.86 20.49 -4.30
N LEU A 186 10.60 20.60 -3.88
CA LEU A 186 9.46 20.71 -4.80
C LEU A 186 9.49 21.97 -5.66
N VAL A 187 10.06 23.07 -5.17
CA VAL A 187 10.21 24.31 -5.94
C VAL A 187 11.29 24.14 -7.00
N PHE A 188 12.46 23.62 -6.61
CA PHE A 188 13.62 23.53 -7.50
C PHE A 188 13.64 22.31 -8.42
N ASN A 189 12.87 21.25 -8.13
CA ASN A 189 12.91 19.98 -8.89
C ASN A 189 11.62 19.70 -9.68
N LYS A 190 10.98 20.73 -10.27
CA LYS A 190 9.84 20.54 -11.17
C LYS A 190 10.12 19.59 -12.35
N PRO A 191 11.32 19.62 -12.99
CA PRO A 191 11.64 18.68 -14.06
C PRO A 191 11.61 17.22 -13.61
N LEU A 192 12.11 16.93 -12.40
CA LEU A 192 12.06 15.58 -11.82
C LEU A 192 10.62 15.10 -11.66
N LEU A 193 9.73 15.92 -11.09
CA LEU A 193 8.31 15.56 -10.93
C LEU A 193 7.63 15.27 -12.27
N LYS A 194 7.93 16.07 -13.31
CA LYS A 194 7.41 15.83 -14.67
C LYS A 194 7.93 14.50 -15.23
N LYS A 195 9.23 14.22 -15.06
CA LYS A 195 9.84 12.95 -15.47
C LYS A 195 9.20 11.76 -14.75
N THR A 196 9.04 11.83 -13.42
CA THR A 196 8.39 10.79 -12.62
C THR A 196 6.95 10.53 -13.06
N LEU A 197 6.18 11.58 -13.37
CA LEU A 197 4.84 11.43 -13.92
C LEU A 197 4.86 10.68 -15.25
N LEU A 198 5.75 11.05 -16.18
CA LEU A 198 5.86 10.36 -17.47
C LEU A 198 6.25 8.88 -17.29
N LEU A 199 7.21 8.59 -16.40
CA LEU A 199 7.59 7.21 -16.07
C LEU A 199 6.43 6.41 -15.47
N PHE A 200 5.61 7.04 -14.62
CA PHE A 200 4.42 6.40 -14.07
C PHE A 200 3.37 6.09 -15.14
N GLU A 201 3.07 7.05 -16.02
CA GLU A 201 2.12 6.81 -17.13
C GLU A 201 2.64 5.76 -18.13
N GLU A 202 3.95 5.64 -18.29
CA GLU A 202 4.54 4.58 -19.11
C GLU A 202 4.49 3.21 -18.41
N ALA A 203 4.80 3.15 -17.11
CA ALA A 203 4.69 1.93 -16.32
C ALA A 203 3.27 1.36 -16.32
N LYS A 204 2.24 2.22 -16.30
CA LYS A 204 0.84 1.79 -16.45
C LYS A 204 0.57 1.02 -17.75
N LYS A 205 1.31 1.26 -18.82
CA LYS A 205 1.14 0.55 -20.09
C LYS A 205 1.87 -0.79 -20.13
N GLN A 206 2.84 -1.00 -19.23
CA GLN A 206 3.62 -2.23 -19.09
C GLN A 206 2.84 -3.31 -18.34
N ASN A 207 1.55 -3.46 -18.64
CA ASN A 207 0.69 -4.46 -18.01
C ASN A 207 1.32 -5.85 -18.17
N PRO A 208 1.66 -6.57 -17.09
CA PRO A 208 2.28 -7.89 -17.22
C PRO A 208 1.29 -8.96 -17.70
N LEU A 209 -0.03 -8.72 -17.64
CA LEU A 209 -1.08 -9.71 -17.92
C LEU A 209 -1.05 -10.36 -19.32
N PRO A 210 -0.79 -9.65 -20.44
CA PRO A 210 -0.80 -10.27 -21.78
C PRO A 210 0.25 -11.38 -21.92
N ALA A 211 1.43 -11.21 -21.33
CA ALA A 211 2.45 -12.25 -21.29
C ALA A 211 1.96 -13.48 -20.50
N LEU A 212 1.18 -13.25 -19.44
CA LEU A 212 0.69 -14.29 -18.54
C LEU A 212 -0.47 -15.09 -19.14
N ARG A 213 -1.41 -14.42 -19.82
CA ARG A 213 -2.48 -15.09 -20.56
C ARG A 213 -1.92 -15.99 -21.67
N ALA A 214 -0.83 -15.59 -22.32
CA ALA A 214 -0.17 -16.38 -23.35
C ALA A 214 0.60 -17.61 -22.81
N MET A 215 0.98 -17.62 -21.52
CA MET A 215 1.62 -18.77 -20.88
C MET A 215 0.61 -19.81 -20.39
N GLN A 216 -0.62 -19.40 -20.07
CA GLN A 216 -1.69 -20.31 -19.62
C GLN A 216 -2.41 -21.03 -20.76
N SER A 217 -2.25 -20.57 -22.01
CA SER A 217 -2.86 -21.17 -23.19
C SER A 217 -1.97 -22.18 -23.92
N ARG A 218 -0.79 -22.50 -23.37
CA ARG A 218 0.17 -23.50 -23.88
C ARG A 218 0.20 -24.70 -22.95
#